data_AF-A0A724CAM7-F1
#
_entry.id   AF-A0A724CAM7-F1
#
_cell.length_a   1.000
_cell.length_b   1.000
_cell.length_c   1.000
_cell.angle_alpha   90.00
_cell.angle_beta   90.00
_cell.angle_gamma   90.00
#
_symmetry.space_group_name_H-M   'P 1'
#
loop_
_entity.id
_entity.type
_entity.pdbx_description
1 polymer ?
#
loop_
_entity_poly.entity_id
_entity_poly.type
_entity_poly.pdbx_seq_one_letter_code
_entity_poly.pdbx_strand_id
1 'polypeptide(L)'
;MSQLSQLRSPAAVQAAIDEFVQLGRTKFLARHGYGKSRDFLVRDPKTGTDCDSKAIAGVAFGKQFPEQGPLTADSFSGGETTVVPALTRLGFRIIRIGEDWSEEEVLATVEDYFDMLRAEAAGEPYHKSEHNQALRQLLNGRSKSSVELKHQNISAVLDALGLPYINGYKPRGNSQLLLRKSVHAYVL
;
A
#
# COMPACT_ATOMS: atom_id res chain seq x y z
N MET A 1 -2.48 7.36 25.50
CA MET A 1 -1.46 6.62 24.70
C MET A 1 -2.08 5.33 24.21
N SER A 2 -1.90 4.96 22.95
CA SER A 2 -2.45 3.71 22.37
C SER A 2 -1.92 2.49 23.13
N GLN A 3 -2.79 1.54 23.51
CA GLN A 3 -2.41 0.29 24.18
C GLN A 3 -1.33 -0.47 23.39
N LEU A 4 -1.39 -0.40 22.05
CA LEU A 4 -0.43 -1.04 21.17
C LEU A 4 1.03 -0.59 21.38
N SER A 5 1.25 0.61 21.94
CA SER A 5 2.61 1.10 22.24
C SER A 5 3.38 0.22 23.25
N GLN A 6 2.65 -0.57 24.05
CA GLN A 6 3.19 -1.52 25.03
C GLN A 6 3.61 -2.86 24.41
N LEU A 7 3.33 -3.10 23.13
CA LEU A 7 3.82 -4.28 22.41
C LEU A 7 5.35 -4.21 22.27
N ARG A 8 6.05 -5.18 22.84
CA ARG A 8 7.52 -5.23 22.97
C ARG A 8 8.13 -6.58 22.58
N SER A 9 7.33 -7.62 22.35
CA SER A 9 7.77 -8.98 22.08
C SER A 9 7.72 -9.31 20.59
N PRO A 10 8.86 -9.43 19.90
CA PRO A 10 8.90 -9.92 18.53
C PRO A 10 8.38 -11.36 18.42
N ALA A 11 8.60 -12.18 19.45
CA ALA A 11 8.10 -13.55 19.50
C ALA A 11 6.56 -13.61 19.50
N ALA A 12 5.89 -12.68 20.18
CA ALA A 12 4.43 -12.60 20.17
C ALA A 12 3.89 -12.21 18.79
N VAL A 13 4.57 -11.30 18.08
CA VAL A 13 4.24 -10.94 16.70
C VAL A 13 4.44 -12.13 15.75
N GLN A 14 5.59 -12.80 15.84
CA GLN A 14 5.86 -13.96 15.00
C GLN A 14 4.84 -15.09 15.27
N ALA A 15 4.45 -15.33 16.52
CA ALA A 15 3.44 -16.33 16.84
C ALA A 15 2.04 -15.99 16.28
N ALA A 16 1.69 -14.70 16.16
CA ALA A 16 0.46 -14.28 15.49
C ALA A 16 0.54 -14.48 13.96
N ILE A 17 1.71 -14.23 13.37
CA ILE A 17 1.97 -14.49 11.95
C ILE A 17 1.93 -15.98 11.64
N ASP A 18 2.62 -16.80 12.44
CA ASP A 18 2.64 -18.26 12.28
C ASP A 18 1.21 -18.83 12.33
N GLU A 19 0.37 -18.34 13.25
CA GLU A 19 -1.05 -18.71 13.33
C GLU A 19 -1.85 -18.24 12.09
N PHE A 20 -1.61 -17.02 11.59
CA PHE A 20 -2.23 -16.51 10.38
C PHE A 20 -1.90 -17.37 9.16
N VAL A 21 -0.62 -17.74 9.01
CA VAL A 21 -0.14 -18.59 7.92
C VAL A 21 -0.76 -19.99 8.02
N GLN A 22 -0.82 -20.57 9.22
CA GLN A 22 -1.38 -21.90 9.44
C GLN A 22 -2.90 -21.96 9.21
N LEU A 23 -3.66 -20.99 9.71
CA LEU A 23 -5.13 -20.97 9.58
C LEU A 23 -5.59 -20.48 8.20
N GLY A 24 -4.78 -19.67 7.54
CA GLY A 24 -5.16 -18.90 6.37
C GLY A 24 -5.97 -17.66 6.73
N ARG A 25 -5.84 -16.62 5.89
CA ARG A 25 -6.37 -15.27 6.11
C ARG A 25 -7.84 -15.24 6.54
N THR A 26 -8.73 -15.89 5.79
CA THR A 26 -10.19 -15.83 6.05
C THR A 26 -10.54 -16.38 7.43
N LYS A 27 -9.99 -17.54 7.80
CA LYS A 27 -10.28 -18.17 9.10
C LYS A 27 -9.67 -17.39 10.24
N PHE A 28 -8.45 -16.89 10.07
CA PHE A 28 -7.79 -16.06 11.08
C PHE A 28 -8.59 -14.79 11.39
N LEU A 29 -8.98 -14.05 10.35
CA LEU A 29 -9.74 -12.81 10.50
C LEU A 29 -11.10 -13.04 11.17
N ALA A 30 -11.83 -14.09 10.75
CA ALA A 30 -13.10 -14.44 11.37
C ALA A 30 -12.93 -14.86 12.85
N ARG A 31 -11.90 -15.64 13.17
CA ARG A 31 -11.61 -16.11 14.53
C ARG A 31 -11.34 -14.96 15.50
N HIS A 32 -10.60 -13.95 15.05
CA HIS A 32 -10.14 -12.84 15.89
C HIS A 32 -11.00 -11.56 15.75
N GLY A 33 -12.05 -11.57 14.93
CA GLY A 33 -12.96 -10.44 14.76
C GLY A 33 -12.34 -9.24 14.02
N TYR A 34 -11.45 -9.50 13.06
CA TYR A 34 -10.78 -8.46 12.29
C TYR A 34 -11.24 -8.42 10.84
N GLY A 35 -11.30 -7.22 10.27
CA GLY A 35 -11.41 -7.01 8.82
C GLY A 35 -10.04 -7.05 8.13
N LYS A 36 -10.06 -7.13 6.79
CA LYS A 36 -8.84 -6.95 5.98
C LYS A 36 -8.24 -5.57 6.20
N SER A 37 -6.92 -5.50 6.28
CA SER A 37 -6.17 -4.24 6.34
C SER A 37 -6.30 -3.49 5.00
N ARG A 38 -6.42 -2.17 5.09
CA ARG A 38 -6.62 -1.29 3.92
C ARG A 38 -5.32 -0.66 3.43
N ASP A 39 -4.45 -0.28 4.37
CA ASP A 39 -3.26 0.53 4.06
C ASP A 39 -1.95 -0.21 4.31
N PHE A 40 -1.88 -1.10 5.31
CA PHE A 40 -0.62 -1.71 5.74
C PHE A 40 -0.76 -3.23 5.94
N LEU A 41 0.22 -3.98 5.46
CA LEU A 41 0.45 -5.39 5.76
C LEU A 41 1.78 -5.54 6.48
N VAL A 42 1.98 -6.67 7.15
CA VAL A 42 3.27 -7.05 7.73
C VAL A 42 3.77 -8.30 7.01
N ARG A 43 5.01 -8.27 6.53
CA ARG A 43 5.61 -9.41 5.82
C ARG A 43 6.24 -10.37 6.82
N ASP A 44 5.85 -11.64 6.71
CA ASP A 44 6.48 -12.72 7.46
C ASP A 44 7.94 -12.90 7.02
N PRO A 45 8.92 -12.76 7.92
CA PRO A 45 10.32 -12.99 7.58
C PRO A 45 10.63 -14.46 7.25
N LYS A 46 9.79 -15.42 7.67
CA LYS A 46 10.02 -16.85 7.41
C LYS A 46 9.52 -17.28 6.02
N THR A 47 8.30 -16.90 5.67
CA THR A 47 7.64 -17.37 4.43
C THR A 47 7.54 -16.31 3.34
N GLY A 48 7.74 -15.03 3.66
CA GLY A 48 7.48 -13.92 2.75
C GLY A 48 6.00 -13.57 2.59
N THR A 49 5.09 -14.26 3.29
CA THR A 49 3.65 -14.01 3.22
C THR A 49 3.29 -12.65 3.82
N ASP A 50 2.42 -11.90 3.14
CA ASP A 50 1.90 -10.62 3.66
C ASP A 50 0.63 -10.83 4.49
N CYS A 51 0.68 -10.43 5.75
CA CYS A 51 -0.39 -10.60 6.73
C CYS A 51 -1.06 -9.26 7.09
N ASP A 52 -2.33 -9.30 7.48
CA ASP A 52 -3.10 -8.12 7.88
C ASP A 52 -2.51 -7.45 9.13
N SER A 53 -1.78 -6.34 8.96
CA SER A 53 -0.97 -5.71 10.02
C SER A 53 -1.76 -5.39 11.29
N LYS A 54 -2.99 -4.89 11.17
CA LYS A 54 -3.84 -4.56 12.32
C LYS A 54 -4.24 -5.82 13.08
N ALA A 55 -4.67 -6.86 12.38
CA ALA A 55 -5.07 -8.11 13.01
C ALA A 55 -3.87 -8.79 13.70
N ILE A 56 -2.71 -8.84 13.04
CA ILE A 56 -1.47 -9.37 13.62
C ILE A 56 -1.09 -8.60 14.89
N ALA A 57 -1.09 -7.26 14.84
CA ALA A 57 -0.74 -6.41 15.98
C ALA A 57 -1.65 -6.66 17.20
N GLY A 58 -2.97 -6.76 16.99
CA GLY A 58 -3.92 -6.98 18.08
C GLY A 58 -3.84 -8.38 18.68
N VAL A 59 -3.67 -9.41 17.85
CA VAL A 59 -3.48 -10.80 18.31
C VAL A 59 -2.13 -10.96 19.02
N ALA A 60 -1.07 -10.35 18.50
CA ALA A 60 0.26 -10.35 19.13
C ALA A 60 0.23 -9.69 20.51
N PHE A 61 -0.55 -8.63 20.70
CA PHE A 61 -0.74 -8.03 22.01
C PHE A 61 -1.30 -9.03 23.03
N GLY A 62 -2.34 -9.77 22.65
CA GLY A 62 -2.92 -10.80 23.52
C GLY A 62 -1.97 -11.96 23.81
N LYS A 63 -1.12 -12.32 22.84
CA LYS A 63 -0.06 -13.33 23.08
C LYS A 63 1.01 -12.82 24.05
N GLN A 64 1.32 -11.52 24.05
CA GLN A 64 2.26 -10.93 25.01
C GLN A 64 1.62 -10.73 26.40
N PHE A 65 0.33 -10.43 26.46
CA PHE A 65 -0.41 -10.17 27.69
C PHE A 65 -1.63 -11.10 27.82
N PRO A 66 -1.44 -12.40 28.13
CA PRO A 66 -2.52 -13.39 28.18
C PRO A 66 -3.68 -12.99 29.12
N GLU A 67 -3.36 -12.34 30.25
CA GLU A 67 -4.33 -11.88 31.24
C GLU A 67 -5.25 -10.74 30.73
N GLN A 68 -4.79 -9.96 29.74
CA GLN A 68 -5.57 -8.86 29.14
C GLN A 68 -6.31 -9.30 27.88
N GLY A 69 -5.85 -10.38 27.23
CA GLY A 69 -6.37 -10.85 25.97
C GLY A 69 -5.97 -9.99 24.76
N PRO A 70 -6.37 -10.40 23.54
CA PRO A 70 -6.07 -9.66 22.33
C PRO A 70 -6.81 -8.32 22.28
N LEU A 71 -6.17 -7.32 21.68
CA LEU A 71 -6.86 -6.08 21.35
C LEU A 71 -7.98 -6.38 20.34
N THR A 72 -9.06 -5.60 20.38
CA THR A 72 -10.14 -5.68 19.38
C THR A 72 -9.91 -4.67 18.26
N ALA A 73 -10.56 -4.87 17.12
CA ALA A 73 -10.46 -3.95 15.99
C ALA A 73 -10.84 -2.51 16.34
N ASP A 74 -11.74 -2.28 17.30
CA ASP A 74 -12.18 -0.93 17.68
C ASP A 74 -11.28 -0.26 18.72
N SER A 75 -10.42 -1.03 19.40
CA SER A 75 -9.55 -0.52 20.47
C SER A 75 -8.34 0.29 19.96
N PHE A 76 -8.02 0.21 18.66
CA PHE A 76 -6.95 1.01 18.05
C PHE A 76 -7.15 1.18 16.54
N SER A 77 -6.54 2.21 15.97
CA SER A 77 -6.50 2.39 14.51
C SER A 77 -5.41 1.52 13.89
N GLY A 78 -5.61 1.06 12.65
CA GLY A 78 -4.61 0.33 11.88
C GLY A 78 -3.65 1.22 11.07
N GLY A 79 -3.59 2.51 11.41
CA GLY A 79 -2.94 3.53 10.58
C GLY A 79 -1.42 3.65 10.79
N GLU A 80 -0.83 4.57 10.03
CA GLU A 80 0.62 4.83 9.98
C GLU A 80 1.21 5.27 11.32
N THR A 81 0.43 5.89 12.19
CA THR A 81 0.90 6.39 13.49
C THR A 81 0.79 5.36 14.61
N THR A 82 0.15 4.22 14.38
CA THR A 82 -0.13 3.22 15.42
C THR A 82 0.56 1.89 15.15
N VAL A 83 0.20 1.20 14.07
CA VAL A 83 0.68 -0.18 13.80
C VAL A 83 2.08 -0.17 13.20
N VAL A 84 2.32 0.75 12.26
CA VAL A 84 3.59 0.81 11.52
C VAL A 84 4.78 1.01 12.45
N PRO A 85 4.80 1.98 13.39
CA PRO A 85 5.95 2.18 14.25
C PRO A 85 6.13 1.02 15.24
N ALA A 86 5.02 0.44 15.71
CA ALA A 86 5.05 -0.67 16.67
C ALA A 86 5.71 -1.92 16.07
N LEU A 87 5.29 -2.34 14.88
CA LEU A 87 5.81 -3.53 14.22
C LEU A 87 7.22 -3.30 13.64
N THR A 88 7.49 -2.12 13.08
CA THR A 88 8.83 -1.78 12.56
C THR A 88 9.87 -1.80 13.69
N ARG A 89 9.54 -1.22 14.86
CA ARG A 89 10.40 -1.26 16.05
C ARG A 89 10.74 -2.68 16.50
N LEU A 90 9.87 -3.64 16.23
CA LEU A 90 10.06 -5.06 16.56
C LEU A 90 10.77 -5.86 15.46
N GLY A 91 11.26 -5.19 14.41
CA GLY A 91 12.05 -5.80 13.34
C GLY A 91 11.22 -6.37 12.19
N PHE A 92 9.91 -6.08 12.13
CA PHE A 92 9.07 -6.57 11.05
C PHE A 92 8.96 -5.57 9.90
N ARG A 93 9.02 -6.06 8.67
CA ARG A 93 8.84 -5.25 7.47
C ARG A 93 7.36 -4.96 7.25
N ILE A 94 7.02 -3.67 7.17
CA ILE A 94 5.69 -3.21 6.78
C ILE A 94 5.62 -3.03 5.27
N ILE A 95 4.54 -3.51 4.68
CA ILE A 95 4.21 -3.36 3.27
C ILE A 95 3.02 -2.41 3.17
N ARG A 96 3.14 -1.32 2.41
CA ARG A 96 2.04 -0.39 2.19
C ARG A 96 1.21 -0.84 0.99
N ILE A 97 -0.06 -1.17 1.23
CA ILE A 97 -1.00 -1.63 0.21
C ILE A 97 -1.19 -0.51 -0.82
N GLY A 98 -1.03 -0.85 -2.09
CA GLY A 98 -1.18 0.12 -3.18
C GLY A 98 0.00 1.08 -3.35
N GLU A 99 1.05 0.97 -2.54
CA GLU A 99 2.20 1.89 -2.56
C GLU A 99 3.57 1.21 -2.75
N ASP A 100 3.70 -0.11 -2.55
CA ASP A 100 4.91 -0.88 -2.88
C ASP A 100 5.03 -1.15 -4.39
N TRP A 101 5.06 -0.10 -5.21
CA TRP A 101 5.21 -0.20 -6.68
C TRP A 101 6.66 -0.50 -7.03
N SER A 102 6.89 -1.51 -7.88
CA SER A 102 8.23 -1.77 -8.40
C SER A 102 8.69 -0.66 -9.36
N GLU A 103 9.99 -0.59 -9.64
CA GLU A 103 10.52 0.38 -10.61
C GLU A 103 9.90 0.16 -12.01
N GLU A 104 9.73 -1.11 -12.41
CA GLU A 104 9.10 -1.50 -13.67
C GLU A 104 7.62 -1.09 -13.72
N GLU A 105 6.87 -1.31 -12.64
CA GLU A 105 5.47 -0.87 -12.56
C GLU A 105 5.36 0.66 -12.64
N VAL A 106 6.27 1.38 -12.00
CA VAL A 106 6.32 2.85 -12.08
C VAL A 106 6.65 3.31 -13.49
N LEU A 107 7.67 2.72 -14.12
CA LEU A 107 8.08 3.07 -15.48
C LEU A 107 6.94 2.85 -16.48
N ALA A 108 6.33 1.66 -16.48
CA ALA A 108 5.20 1.35 -17.36
C ALA A 108 4.02 2.32 -17.17
N THR A 109 3.76 2.76 -15.93
CA THR A 109 2.71 3.74 -15.65
C THR A 109 3.06 5.14 -16.14
N VAL A 110 4.34 5.53 -16.06
CA VAL A 110 4.82 6.81 -16.58
C VAL A 110 4.75 6.82 -18.11
N GLU A 111 5.19 5.74 -18.76
CA GLU A 111 5.11 5.58 -20.22
C GLU A 111 3.67 5.66 -20.73
N ASP A 112 2.75 4.87 -20.17
CA ASP A 112 1.32 4.89 -20.51
C ASP A 112 0.71 6.29 -20.33
N TYR A 113 1.07 6.99 -19.25
CA TYR A 113 0.61 8.36 -19.02
C TYR A 113 1.10 9.32 -20.11
N PHE A 114 2.38 9.24 -20.49
CA PHE A 114 2.93 10.13 -21.51
C PHE A 114 2.41 9.82 -22.91
N ASP A 115 2.09 8.57 -23.22
CA ASP A 115 1.44 8.21 -24.48
C ASP A 115 0.06 8.87 -24.59
N MET A 116 -0.74 8.82 -23.52
CA MET A 116 -2.01 9.55 -23.45
C MET A 116 -1.82 11.07 -23.52
N LEU A 117 -0.80 11.63 -22.85
CA LEU A 117 -0.53 13.07 -22.86
C LEU A 117 -0.13 13.56 -24.26
N ARG A 118 0.65 12.76 -25.01
CA ARG A 118 1.00 13.06 -26.41
C ARG A 118 -0.24 13.06 -27.30
N ALA A 119 -1.11 12.06 -27.18
CA ALA A 119 -2.36 12.00 -27.92
C ALA A 119 -3.25 13.23 -27.60
N GLU A 120 -3.39 13.59 -26.31
CA GLU A 120 -4.14 14.79 -25.89
C GLU A 120 -3.55 16.08 -26.48
N ALA A 121 -2.22 16.22 -26.47
CA ALA A 121 -1.54 17.38 -27.05
C ALA A 121 -1.68 17.46 -28.58
N ALA A 122 -1.75 16.32 -29.26
CA ALA A 122 -1.96 16.21 -30.71
C ALA A 122 -3.44 16.36 -31.12
N GLY A 123 -4.37 16.38 -30.16
CA GLY A 123 -5.81 16.34 -30.44
C GLY A 123 -6.30 14.98 -30.95
N GLU A 124 -5.50 13.92 -30.75
CA GLU A 124 -5.85 12.56 -31.12
C GLU A 124 -6.76 11.93 -30.04
N PRO A 125 -7.77 11.14 -30.44
CA PRO A 125 -8.64 10.47 -29.48
C PRO A 125 -7.89 9.37 -28.72
N TYR A 126 -8.07 9.32 -27.40
CA TYR A 126 -7.60 8.23 -26.54
C TYR A 126 -8.64 7.91 -25.46
N HIS A 127 -8.65 6.66 -24.96
CA HIS A 127 -9.60 6.23 -23.93
C HIS A 127 -8.87 5.79 -22.65
N LYS A 128 -9.00 6.60 -21.60
CA LYS A 128 -8.41 6.32 -20.27
C LYS A 128 -8.75 4.92 -19.73
N SER A 129 -9.94 4.40 -20.01
CA SER A 129 -10.35 3.06 -19.57
C SER A 129 -9.59 1.94 -20.28
N GLU A 130 -9.27 2.11 -21.56
CA GLU A 130 -8.53 1.14 -22.37
C GLU A 130 -7.06 1.10 -21.94
N HIS A 131 -6.44 2.28 -21.81
CA HIS A 131 -5.09 2.43 -21.24
C HIS A 131 -4.97 1.79 -19.85
N ASN A 132 -5.90 2.09 -18.93
CA ASN A 132 -5.92 1.49 -17.61
C ASN A 132 -6.02 -0.05 -17.66
N GLN A 133 -6.91 -0.57 -18.51
CA GLN A 133 -7.10 -2.02 -18.64
C GLN A 133 -5.85 -2.69 -19.19
N ALA A 134 -5.21 -2.10 -20.21
CA ALA A 134 -3.98 -2.60 -20.81
C ALA A 134 -2.82 -2.55 -19.82
N LEU A 135 -2.59 -1.41 -19.18
CA LEU A 135 -1.54 -1.22 -18.18
C LEU A 135 -1.69 -2.23 -17.03
N ARG A 136 -2.90 -2.49 -16.53
CA ARG A 136 -3.13 -3.46 -15.45
C ARG A 136 -2.73 -4.90 -15.78
N GLN A 137 -2.59 -5.27 -17.06
CA GLN A 137 -2.04 -6.58 -17.45
C GLN A 137 -0.54 -6.70 -17.17
N LEU A 138 0.16 -5.56 -17.10
CA LEU A 138 1.59 -5.46 -16.83
C LEU A 138 1.90 -5.28 -15.33
N LEU A 139 0.89 -4.93 -14.54
CA LEU A 139 1.05 -4.59 -13.12
C LEU A 139 0.71 -5.77 -12.21
N ASN A 140 1.40 -5.88 -11.08
CA ASN A 140 1.24 -7.00 -10.16
C ASN A 140 -0.01 -6.85 -9.29
N GLY A 141 -1.17 -7.18 -9.85
CA GLY A 141 -2.46 -7.20 -9.14
C GLY A 141 -3.01 -5.81 -8.79
N ARG A 142 -2.53 -4.74 -9.45
CA ARG A 142 -3.00 -3.38 -9.20
C ARG A 142 -4.47 -3.21 -9.61
N SER A 143 -5.22 -2.47 -8.79
CA SER A 143 -6.61 -2.16 -9.06
C SER A 143 -6.75 -0.99 -10.04
N LYS A 144 -7.91 -0.89 -10.71
CA LYS A 144 -8.26 0.26 -11.57
C LYS A 144 -8.02 1.59 -10.85
N SER A 145 -8.55 1.71 -9.64
CA SER A 145 -8.43 2.92 -8.83
C SER A 145 -6.97 3.21 -8.46
N SER A 146 -6.14 2.19 -8.19
CA SER A 146 -4.72 2.40 -7.88
C SER A 146 -3.97 3.03 -9.05
N VAL A 147 -4.29 2.62 -10.29
CA VAL A 147 -3.69 3.18 -11.51
C VAL A 147 -4.16 4.63 -11.72
N GLU A 148 -5.47 4.90 -11.60
CA GLU A 148 -5.99 6.26 -11.76
C GLU A 148 -5.39 7.24 -10.74
N LEU A 149 -5.19 6.78 -9.50
CA LEU A 149 -4.50 7.56 -8.48
C LEU A 149 -3.03 7.80 -8.81
N LYS A 150 -2.34 6.82 -9.42
CA LYS A 150 -0.96 6.98 -9.86
C LYS A 150 -0.86 8.02 -10.99
N HIS A 151 -1.80 8.03 -11.94
CA HIS A 151 -1.88 9.07 -12.98
C HIS A 151 -2.10 10.47 -12.39
N GLN A 152 -2.99 10.62 -11.40
CA GLN A 152 -3.17 11.91 -10.70
C GLN A 152 -1.90 12.35 -9.94
N ASN A 153 -1.14 11.40 -9.40
CA ASN A 153 0.15 11.70 -8.77
C ASN A 153 1.19 12.15 -9.80
N ILE A 154 1.19 11.59 -11.03
CA ILE A 154 2.05 12.06 -12.14
C ILE A 154 1.66 13.50 -12.51
N SER A 155 0.36 13.78 -12.68
CA SER A 155 -0.12 15.14 -12.93
C SER A 155 0.36 16.12 -11.86
N ALA A 156 0.41 15.73 -10.59
CA ALA A 156 0.94 16.58 -9.52
C ALA A 156 2.45 16.81 -9.61
N VAL A 157 3.23 15.87 -10.14
CA VAL A 157 4.65 16.09 -10.40
C VAL A 157 4.82 17.09 -11.56
N LEU A 158 4.06 16.93 -12.64
CA LEU A 158 4.11 17.84 -13.79
C LEU A 158 3.66 19.26 -13.43
N ASP A 159 2.58 19.39 -12.67
CA ASP A 159 2.06 20.66 -12.17
C ASP A 159 3.10 21.37 -11.28
N ALA A 160 3.79 20.64 -10.39
CA ALA A 160 4.87 21.18 -9.58
C ALA A 160 6.09 21.64 -10.39
N LEU A 161 6.27 21.13 -11.61
CA LEU A 161 7.30 21.55 -12.57
C LEU A 161 6.82 22.66 -13.51
N GLY A 162 5.56 23.09 -13.42
CA GLY A 162 4.96 24.06 -14.35
C GLY A 162 4.69 23.49 -15.75
N LEU A 163 4.62 22.17 -15.88
CA LEU A 163 4.38 21.46 -17.15
C LEU A 163 2.89 21.11 -17.32
N PRO A 164 2.41 20.98 -18.57
CA PRO A 164 1.05 20.52 -18.83
C PRO A 164 0.87 19.06 -18.37
N TYR A 165 -0.36 18.73 -17.99
CA TYR A 165 -0.79 17.40 -17.57
C TYR A 165 -2.12 17.05 -18.22
N ILE A 166 -2.48 15.76 -18.22
CA ILE A 166 -3.74 15.30 -18.79
C ILE A 166 -4.92 15.93 -18.04
N ASN A 167 -5.74 16.73 -18.71
CA ASN A 167 -6.78 17.53 -18.06
C ASN A 167 -7.77 16.67 -17.25
N GLY A 168 -8.02 15.44 -17.72
CA GLY A 168 -8.88 14.45 -17.08
C GLY A 168 -8.29 13.75 -15.85
N TYR A 169 -7.01 13.98 -15.52
CA TYR A 169 -6.34 13.49 -14.31
C TYR A 169 -5.85 14.69 -13.48
N LYS A 170 -6.72 15.20 -12.59
CA LYS A 170 -6.36 16.35 -11.75
C LYS A 170 -5.23 16.01 -10.76
N PRO A 171 -4.25 16.92 -10.58
CA PRO A 171 -3.16 16.75 -9.62
C PRO A 171 -3.62 16.34 -8.22
N ARG A 172 -2.96 15.32 -7.64
CA ARG A 172 -3.12 14.93 -6.24
C ARG A 172 -1.78 14.97 -5.50
N GLY A 173 -1.74 15.65 -4.36
CA GLY A 173 -0.49 15.97 -3.63
C GLY A 173 0.25 14.81 -2.94
N ASN A 174 -0.07 13.54 -3.22
CA ASN A 174 0.58 12.38 -2.60
C ASN A 174 1.53 11.66 -3.57
N SER A 175 2.53 12.37 -4.10
CA SER A 175 3.53 11.78 -4.99
C SER A 175 4.75 11.24 -4.23
N GLN A 176 4.96 9.93 -4.32
CA GLN A 176 6.12 9.22 -3.76
C GLN A 176 7.43 9.64 -4.44
N LEU A 177 8.57 9.52 -3.74
CA LEU A 177 9.90 9.90 -4.24
C LEU A 177 10.28 9.15 -5.53
N LEU A 178 10.01 7.84 -5.63
CA LEU A 178 10.32 7.04 -6.82
C LEU A 178 9.59 7.57 -8.06
N LEU A 179 8.29 7.85 -7.93
CA LEU A 179 7.49 8.40 -9.02
C LEU A 179 8.03 9.76 -9.49
N ARG A 180 8.42 10.64 -8.56
CA ARG A 180 9.05 11.92 -8.90
C ARG A 180 10.32 11.71 -9.73
N LYS A 181 11.21 10.81 -9.29
CA LYS A 181 12.44 10.51 -10.04
C LYS A 181 12.15 10.01 -11.45
N SER A 182 11.23 9.06 -11.60
CA SER A 182 10.88 8.52 -12.92
C SER A 182 10.27 9.57 -13.84
N VAL A 183 9.36 10.42 -13.34
CA VAL A 183 8.78 11.51 -14.14
C VAL A 183 9.85 12.53 -14.54
N HIS A 184 10.71 12.93 -13.60
CA HIS A 184 11.83 13.84 -13.90
C HIS A 184 12.77 13.28 -14.97
N ALA A 185 13.12 11.99 -14.89
CA ALA A 185 13.98 11.33 -15.88
C ALA A 185 13.33 11.19 -17.27
N TYR A 186 11.99 11.26 -17.35
CA TYR A 186 11.28 11.19 -18.62
C TYR A 186 11.21 12.54 -19.34
N VAL A 187 11.24 13.64 -18.58
CA VAL A 187 11.10 15.02 -19.11
C VAL A 187 12.43 15.76 -19.29
N LEU A 188 13.53 15.22 -18.76
CA LEU A 188 14.90 15.78 -18.85
C LEU A 188 15.78 14.88 -19.71
#